data_AF-A0A2V6R7S8-F1
#
_entry.id   AF-A0A2V6R7S8-F1
#
_cell.length_a   1.000
_cell.length_b   1.000
_cell.length_c   1.000
_cell.angle_alpha   90.00
_cell.angle_beta   90.00
_cell.angle_gamma   90.00
#
_symmetry.space_group_name_H-M   'P 1'
#
loop_
_entity.id
_entity.type
_entity.pdbx_description
1 polymer ?
#
loop_
_entity_poly.entity_id
_entity_poly.type
_entity_poly.pdbx_seq_one_letter_code
_entity_poly.pdbx_strand_id
1 'polypeptide(L)'
;MSRASLAAVACAVIVLVAPPARAYMCPVVIKQAEELIARAERGKTTPESEALLEDARKLVREARANHENAKSKKDHDDAIRKARTALGLAEEALKLQAP
;
A
#
# COMPACT_ATOMS: atom_id res chain seq x y z
N MET A 1 -13.46 32.19 -31.58
CA MET A 1 -12.36 31.65 -30.74
C MET A 1 -11.33 31.02 -31.65
N SER A 2 -10.04 31.37 -31.51
CA SER A 2 -9.01 30.76 -32.36
C SER A 2 -8.78 29.30 -31.95
N ARG A 3 -8.23 28.47 -32.85
CA ARG A 3 -7.83 27.08 -32.52
C ARG A 3 -6.91 27.02 -31.30
N ALA A 4 -6.06 28.03 -31.12
CA ALA A 4 -5.21 28.18 -29.95
C ALA A 4 -6.01 28.45 -28.66
N SER A 5 -7.05 29.29 -28.73
CA SER A 5 -7.93 29.54 -27.59
C SER A 5 -8.72 28.29 -27.19
N LEU A 6 -9.15 27.48 -28.15
CA LEU A 6 -9.88 26.24 -27.87
C LEU A 6 -8.98 25.18 -27.24
N ALA A 7 -7.74 25.05 -27.73
CA ALA A 7 -6.74 24.16 -27.14
C ALA A 7 -6.34 24.57 -25.72
N ALA A 8 -6.16 25.87 -25.47
CA ALA A 8 -5.82 26.37 -24.14
C ALA A 8 -6.93 26.10 -23.11
N VAL A 9 -8.19 26.30 -23.50
CA VAL A 9 -9.35 26.01 -22.63
C VAL A 9 -9.48 24.50 -22.39
N ALA A 10 -9.27 23.67 -23.41
CA ALA A 10 -9.30 22.22 -23.25
C ALA A 10 -8.21 21.71 -22.28
N CYS A 11 -6.97 22.22 -22.38
CA CYS A 11 -5.90 21.87 -21.45
C CYS A 11 -6.19 22.34 -20.02
N ALA A 12 -6.75 23.55 -19.86
CA ALA A 12 -7.12 24.06 -18.54
C ALA A 12 -8.22 23.22 -17.87
N VAL A 13 -9.21 22.75 -18.63
CA VAL A 13 -10.26 21.85 -18.12
C VAL A 13 -9.67 20.50 -17.71
N ILE A 14 -8.71 19.94 -18.45
CA ILE A 14 -8.07 18.66 -18.10
C ILE A 14 -7.29 18.77 -16.78
N VAL A 15 -6.58 19.88 -16.55
CA VAL A 15 -5.86 20.13 -15.29
C VAL A 15 -6.82 20.28 -14.10
N LEU A 16 -8.01 20.86 -14.32
CA LEU A 16 -9.02 21.06 -13.27
C LEU A 16 -9.83 19.81 -12.94
N VAL A 17 -9.89 18.83 -13.84
CA VAL A 17 -10.69 17.59 -13.68
C VAL A 17 -9.81 16.37 -13.35
N ALA A 18 -8.48 16.47 -13.51
CA ALA A 18 -7.56 15.45 -13.04
C ALA A 18 -7.75 15.27 -11.52
N PRO A 19 -8.22 14.10 -11.04
CA PRO A 19 -8.26 13.83 -9.61
C PRO A 19 -6.84 14.02 -9.08
N PRO A 20 -6.65 14.62 -7.89
CA PRO A 20 -5.33 14.63 -7.31
C PRO A 20 -4.88 13.17 -7.24
N ALA A 21 -3.77 12.83 -7.91
CA ALA A 21 -3.16 11.50 -7.91
C ALA A 21 -2.66 11.06 -6.50
N ARG A 22 -3.20 11.68 -5.45
CA ARG A 22 -3.19 11.26 -4.06
C ARG A 22 -4.51 10.61 -3.67
N ALA A 23 -5.11 9.82 -4.56
CA ALA A 23 -5.90 8.69 -4.07
C ALA A 23 -4.92 7.85 -3.25
N TYR A 24 -5.01 7.91 -1.92
CA TYR A 24 -4.01 7.29 -1.06
C TYR A 24 -3.87 5.81 -1.44
N MET A 25 -2.65 5.39 -1.76
CA MET A 25 -2.34 4.03 -2.18
C MET A 25 -2.49 3.00 -1.04
N CYS A 26 -3.10 3.36 0.10
CA CYS A 26 -3.29 2.48 1.25
C CYS A 26 -3.89 1.13 0.83
N PRO A 27 -5.01 1.06 0.08
CA PRO A 27 -5.62 -0.24 -0.25
C PRO A 27 -4.69 -1.12 -1.08
N VAL A 28 -3.95 -0.53 -2.02
CA VAL A 28 -3.01 -1.25 -2.88
C VAL A 28 -1.84 -1.82 -2.07
N VAL A 29 -1.21 -0.99 -1.23
CA VAL A 29 -0.04 -1.41 -0.44
C VAL A 29 -0.44 -2.41 0.66
N ILE A 30 -1.60 -2.23 1.29
CA ILE A 30 -2.17 -3.20 2.24
C ILE A 30 -2.36 -4.54 1.53
N LYS A 31 -3.00 -4.54 0.36
CA LYS A 31 -3.23 -5.77 -0.40
C LYS A 31 -1.94 -6.45 -0.84
N GLN A 32 -0.93 -5.68 -1.25
CA GLN A 32 0.40 -6.22 -1.59
C GLN A 32 1.03 -6.93 -0.40
N ALA A 33 0.97 -6.33 0.81
CA ALA A 33 1.49 -6.97 2.02
C ALA A 33 0.74 -8.27 2.33
N GLU A 34 -0.59 -8.29 2.20
CA GLU A 34 -1.41 -9.48 2.43
C GLU A 34 -1.12 -10.61 1.46
N GLU A 35 -1.03 -10.30 0.16
CA GLU A 35 -0.72 -11.29 -0.87
C GLU A 35 0.67 -11.89 -0.65
N LEU A 36 1.62 -11.09 -0.18
CA LEU A 36 2.97 -11.56 0.10
C LEU A 36 3.06 -12.40 1.38
N ILE A 37 2.37 -11.99 2.45
CA ILE A 37 2.21 -12.80 3.67
C ILE A 37 1.59 -14.15 3.31
N ALA A 38 0.47 -14.16 2.58
CA ALA A 38 -0.19 -15.39 2.17
C ALA A 38 0.70 -16.26 1.27
N ARG A 39 1.58 -15.67 0.46
CA ARG A 39 2.58 -16.41 -0.31
C ARG A 39 3.63 -17.07 0.59
N ALA A 40 4.14 -16.36 1.59
CA ALA A 40 5.10 -16.88 2.54
C ALA A 40 4.50 -17.99 3.42
N GLU A 41 3.24 -17.87 3.80
CA GLU A 41 2.51 -18.88 4.59
C GLU A 41 2.24 -20.18 3.81
N ARG A 42 2.20 -20.14 2.47
CA ARG A 42 2.15 -21.34 1.63
C ARG A 42 3.49 -22.07 1.54
N GLY A 43 4.59 -21.41 1.90
CA GLY A 43 5.94 -21.98 1.94
C GLY A 43 6.17 -22.84 3.18
N LYS A 44 7.38 -23.41 3.29
CA LYS A 44 7.80 -24.10 4.52
C LYS A 44 8.33 -23.07 5.50
N THR A 45 7.53 -22.71 6.52
CA THR A 45 7.96 -21.75 7.54
C THR A 45 8.99 -22.35 8.49
N THR A 46 10.00 -21.54 8.83
CA THR A 46 10.91 -21.75 9.96
C THR A 46 10.46 -20.88 11.15
N PRO A 47 10.92 -21.15 12.39
CA PRO A 47 10.60 -20.30 13.54
C PRO A 47 10.93 -18.82 13.33
N GLU A 48 12.05 -18.53 12.65
CA GLU A 48 12.47 -17.17 12.34
C GLU A 48 11.52 -16.50 11.32
N SER A 49 11.19 -17.21 10.23
CA SER A 49 10.23 -16.69 9.24
C SER A 49 8.83 -16.51 9.83
N GLU A 50 8.42 -17.38 10.76
CA GLU A 50 7.09 -17.29 11.39
C GLU A 50 6.99 -16.07 12.30
N ALA A 51 8.03 -15.73 13.05
CA ALA A 51 8.08 -14.53 13.86
C ALA A 51 7.92 -13.25 13.00
N LEU A 52 8.61 -13.20 11.84
CA LEU A 52 8.47 -12.10 10.88
C LEU A 52 7.05 -12.02 10.32
N LEU A 53 6.41 -13.15 10.01
CA LEU A 53 5.04 -13.19 9.50
C LEU A 53 4.01 -12.79 10.56
N GLU A 54 4.25 -13.11 11.84
CA GLU A 54 3.40 -12.64 12.93
C GLU A 54 3.39 -11.12 13.04
N ASP A 55 4.58 -10.50 13.04
CA ASP A 55 4.72 -9.05 13.07
C ASP A 55 4.13 -8.40 11.81
N ALA A 56 4.33 -9.00 10.63
CA ALA A 56 3.75 -8.54 9.37
C ALA A 56 2.21 -8.54 9.44
N ARG A 57 1.59 -9.62 9.92
CA ARG A 57 0.13 -9.72 10.11
C ARG A 57 -0.39 -8.68 11.07
N LYS A 58 0.32 -8.42 12.17
CA LYS A 58 -0.05 -7.37 13.13
C LYS A 58 -0.06 -6.00 12.47
N LEU A 59 0.99 -5.66 11.74
CA LEU A 59 1.10 -4.39 11.03
C LEU A 59 0.05 -4.22 9.94
N VAL A 60 -0.33 -5.28 9.21
CA VAL A 60 -1.45 -5.24 8.25
C VAL A 60 -2.78 -4.95 8.93
N ARG A 61 -3.07 -5.59 10.07
CA ARG A 61 -4.30 -5.30 10.84
C ARG A 61 -4.35 -3.85 11.30
N GLU A 62 -3.24 -3.32 11.81
CA GLU A 62 -3.14 -1.92 12.21
C GLU A 62 -3.22 -0.97 11.00
N ALA A 63 -2.65 -1.34 9.85
CA ALA A 63 -2.73 -0.55 8.62
C ALA A 63 -4.18 -0.45 8.12
N ARG A 64 -4.93 -1.56 8.15
CA ARG A 64 -6.37 -1.60 7.85
C ARG A 64 -7.16 -0.70 8.78
N ALA A 65 -6.96 -0.85 10.10
CA ALA A 65 -7.65 -0.03 11.08
C ALA A 65 -7.37 1.47 10.86
N ASN A 66 -6.14 1.84 10.54
CA ASN A 66 -5.77 3.22 10.23
C ASN A 66 -6.41 3.73 8.93
N HIS A 67 -6.56 2.88 7.92
CA HIS A 67 -7.23 3.24 6.66
C HIS A 67 -8.75 3.39 6.84
N GLU A 68 -9.39 2.41 7.50
CA GLU A 68 -10.83 2.35 7.71
C GLU A 68 -11.33 3.48 8.62
N ASN A 69 -10.52 3.89 9.61
CA ASN A 69 -10.85 4.96 10.56
C ASN A 69 -10.15 6.29 10.25
N ALA A 70 -9.59 6.45 9.04
CA ALA A 70 -8.82 7.64 8.68
C ALA A 70 -9.68 8.92 8.75
N LYS A 71 -9.22 9.93 9.49
CA LYS A 71 -9.84 11.26 9.57
C LYS A 71 -8.99 12.32 8.89
N SER A 72 -7.74 12.00 8.61
CA SER A 72 -6.74 12.92 8.10
C SER A 72 -5.75 12.23 7.18
N LYS A 73 -4.98 13.05 6.44
CA LYS A 73 -3.83 12.60 5.67
C LYS A 73 -2.84 11.76 6.51
N LYS A 74 -2.62 12.16 7.76
CA LYS A 74 -1.66 11.50 8.65
C LYS A 74 -2.03 10.03 8.87
N ASP A 75 -3.32 9.74 8.98
CA ASP A 75 -3.81 8.37 9.22
C ASP A 75 -3.55 7.47 8.00
N HIS A 76 -3.74 8.02 6.80
CA HIS A 76 -3.38 7.33 5.56
C HIS A 76 -1.88 7.12 5.40
N ASP A 77 -1.06 8.13 5.75
CA ASP A 77 0.40 8.00 5.74
C ASP A 77 0.86 6.94 6.76
N ASP A 78 0.23 6.88 7.94
CA ASP A 78 0.48 5.83 8.93
C ASP A 78 0.06 4.44 8.43
N ALA A 79 -1.09 4.31 7.76
CA ALA A 79 -1.51 3.06 7.14
C ALA A 79 -0.50 2.57 6.09
N ILE A 80 -0.05 3.48 5.20
CA ILE A 80 0.95 3.16 4.17
C ILE A 80 2.28 2.74 4.80
N ARG A 81 2.77 3.46 5.82
CA ARG A 81 4.00 3.10 6.52
C ARG A 81 3.92 1.69 7.10
N LYS A 82 2.86 1.39 7.85
CA LYS A 82 2.67 0.06 8.44
C LYS A 82 2.58 -1.04 7.38
N ALA A 83 1.82 -0.81 6.30
CA ALA A 83 1.70 -1.78 5.22
C ALA A 83 3.05 -2.03 4.50
N ARG A 84 3.87 -0.99 4.28
CA ARG A 84 5.22 -1.16 3.71
C ARG A 84 6.16 -1.91 4.64
N THR A 85 6.10 -1.66 5.95
CA THR A 85 6.88 -2.42 6.91
C THR A 85 6.45 -3.89 6.92
N ALA A 86 5.14 -4.17 6.90
CA ALA A 86 4.63 -5.54 6.78
C ALA A 86 5.09 -6.23 5.49
N LEU A 87 5.07 -5.52 4.36
CA LEU A 87 5.58 -6.03 3.09
C LEU A 87 7.05 -6.43 3.22
N GLY A 88 7.91 -5.56 3.77
CA GLY A 88 9.33 -5.86 3.98
C GLY A 88 9.56 -7.08 4.89
N LEU A 89 8.81 -7.21 5.98
CA LEU A 89 8.90 -8.38 6.85
C LEU A 89 8.51 -9.68 6.12
N ALA A 90 7.46 -9.64 5.30
CA ALA A 90 7.05 -10.78 4.49
C ALA A 90 8.07 -11.11 3.37
N GLU A 91 8.75 -10.10 2.80
CA GLU A 91 9.87 -10.30 1.87
C GLU A 91 11.05 -11.01 2.56
N GLU A 92 11.42 -10.58 3.76
CA GLU A 92 12.48 -11.23 4.54
C GLU A 92 12.10 -12.66 4.94
N ALA A 93 10.85 -12.89 5.36
CA ALA A 93 10.35 -14.23 5.64
C ALA A 93 10.49 -15.15 4.42
N LEU A 94 10.15 -14.68 3.21
CA LEU A 94 10.33 -15.45 1.98
C LEU A 94 11.80 -15.75 1.67
N LYS A 95 12.73 -14.82 1.96
CA LYS A 95 14.17 -15.06 1.79
C LYS A 95 14.68 -16.15 2.73
N LEU A 96 14.19 -16.18 3.98
CA LEU A 96 14.54 -17.23 4.95
C LEU A 96 13.95 -18.60 4.60
N GLN A 97 12.90 -18.65 3.79
CA GLN A 97 12.29 -19.88 3.29
C GLN A 97 12.93 -20.40 2.00
N ALA A 98 13.80 -19.60 1.36
CA ALA A 98 14.53 -20.04 0.17
C ALA A 98 15.46 -21.21 0.54
N PRO A 99 15.49 -22.28 -0.27
CA PRO A 99 16.29 -23.48 0.00
C PRO A 99 17.79 -23.24 -0.05
#